data_AF-A0A1J0VHP7-F1
#
_entry.id   AF-A0A1J0VHP7-F1
#
_cell.length_a   1.000
_cell.length_b   1.000
_cell.length_c   1.000
_cell.angle_alpha   90.00
_cell.angle_beta   90.00
_cell.angle_gamma   90.00
#
_symmetry.space_group_name_H-M   'P 1'
#
loop_
_entity.id
_entity.type
_entity.pdbx_description
1 polymer ?
#
loop_
_entity_poly.entity_id
_entity_poly.type
_entity_poly.pdbx_seq_one_letter_code
_entity_poly.pdbx_strand_id
1 'polypeptide(L)'
;MAVYVVTGKLGAGKTLVAVGKIKDKLQRGCKVATNLDLNLDKLIGEKARQTRCYRIPDKPTLEDLEAIGTGTDAYDESQNGLLVLDECGTWFNSRSWADKSRQAVINWFLHARKLGWDIIFLIQDLSIMDKQARVALAEHVVYCRRLDRVSIPLVGALWSLFAGGKLPMPKLHLGIVKYGDSPQSMVVERWTYTGRHLYPAYDTKQAFSDSYPHGTYSFLPPWYTHGRLRVPRNARFYMRMTRIYWKRFNRPFLTLASFGLGVFLTVSVLVVDQVNARAPETTETLSAPELSQFEGLRITSYARLGDSTVYRLTDGDQRTLTSDDLNRQGLHVVPLDACRLRLHRGQDHVEIHC
;
A
#
# COMPACT_ATOMS: atom_id res chain seq x y z
N MET A 1 14.36 0.84 -34.66
CA MET A 1 13.62 -0.20 -35.38
C MET A 1 14.28 -1.53 -35.10
N ALA A 2 13.61 -2.44 -34.42
CA ALA A 2 14.22 -3.72 -34.06
C ALA A 2 13.20 -4.86 -33.97
N VAL A 3 13.63 -6.04 -34.41
CA VAL A 3 12.94 -7.30 -34.15
C VAL A 3 13.55 -7.94 -32.91
N TYR A 4 12.72 -8.18 -31.91
CA TYR A 4 13.10 -8.76 -30.63
C TYR A 4 12.58 -10.19 -30.54
N VAL A 5 13.45 -11.12 -30.20
CA VAL A 5 13.07 -12.49 -29.85
C VAL A 5 13.22 -12.66 -28.35
N VAL A 6 12.10 -12.75 -27.65
CA VAL A 6 12.06 -12.91 -26.19
C VAL A 6 11.99 -14.39 -25.86
N THR A 7 13.00 -14.86 -25.12
CA THR A 7 13.18 -16.26 -24.76
C THR A 7 13.26 -16.46 -23.24
N GLY A 8 12.85 -17.64 -22.77
CA GLY A 8 12.84 -17.98 -21.35
C GLY A 8 11.95 -19.19 -21.05
N LYS A 9 12.28 -19.89 -19.95
CA LYS A 9 11.51 -21.06 -19.49
C LYS A 9 10.04 -20.72 -19.20
N LEU A 10 9.21 -21.75 -19.13
CA LEU A 10 7.81 -21.60 -18.72
C LEU A 10 7.73 -20.88 -17.37
N GLY A 11 6.89 -19.85 -17.27
CA GLY A 11 6.75 -19.03 -16.06
C GLY A 11 7.90 -18.04 -15.79
N ALA A 12 8.82 -17.81 -16.74
CA ALA A 12 9.89 -16.80 -16.62
C ALA A 12 9.40 -15.35 -16.81
N GLY A 13 8.14 -15.16 -17.22
CA GLY A 13 7.51 -13.84 -17.40
C GLY A 13 7.68 -13.21 -18.78
N LYS A 14 7.86 -14.00 -19.84
CA LYS A 14 7.98 -13.52 -21.23
C LYS A 14 6.80 -12.62 -21.64
N THR A 15 5.58 -13.15 -21.52
CA THR A 15 4.34 -12.44 -21.83
C THR A 15 4.19 -11.16 -20.99
N LEU A 16 4.61 -11.20 -19.72
CA LEU A 16 4.53 -10.03 -18.83
C LEU A 16 5.43 -8.88 -19.29
N VAL A 17 6.65 -9.21 -19.73
CA VAL A 17 7.60 -8.25 -20.30
C VAL A 17 7.03 -7.65 -21.60
N ALA A 18 6.42 -8.48 -22.43
CA ALA A 18 5.79 -8.06 -23.67
C ALA A 18 4.58 -7.13 -23.43
N VAL A 19 3.69 -7.49 -22.50
CA VAL A 19 2.55 -6.66 -22.08
C VAL A 19 3.01 -5.34 -21.47
N GLY A 20 4.14 -5.32 -20.77
CA GLY A 20 4.80 -4.09 -20.33
C GLY A 20 5.17 -3.18 -21.50
N LYS A 21 5.83 -3.72 -22.54
CA LYS A 21 6.15 -2.95 -23.75
C LYS A 21 4.92 -2.50 -24.53
N ILE A 22 3.87 -3.33 -24.58
CA ILE A 22 2.57 -2.96 -25.17
C ILE A 22 2.00 -1.74 -24.44
N LYS A 23 1.99 -1.76 -23.11
CA LYS A 23 1.53 -0.63 -22.30
C LYS A 23 2.30 0.64 -22.64
N ASP A 24 3.62 0.57 -22.67
CA ASP A 24 4.47 1.73 -22.95
C ASP A 24 4.19 2.32 -24.34
N LYS A 25 4.02 1.48 -25.37
CA LYS A 25 3.70 1.93 -26.74
C LYS A 25 2.28 2.50 -26.84
N LEU A 26 1.29 1.88 -26.20
CA LEU A 26 -0.08 2.41 -26.17
C LEU A 26 -0.15 3.75 -25.42
N GLN A 27 0.61 3.93 -24.35
CA GLN A 27 0.69 5.21 -23.62
C GLN A 27 1.33 6.33 -24.46
N ARG A 28 2.24 5.98 -25.37
CA ARG A 28 2.80 6.91 -26.36
C ARG A 28 1.87 7.20 -27.55
N GLY A 29 0.73 6.51 -27.63
CA GLY A 29 -0.22 6.64 -28.74
C GLY A 29 0.16 5.87 -30.01
N CYS A 30 1.14 4.96 -29.93
CA CYS A 30 1.53 4.12 -31.06
C CYS A 30 0.49 3.02 -31.31
N LYS A 31 0.42 2.51 -32.55
CA LYS A 31 -0.41 1.34 -32.89
C LYS A 31 0.19 0.09 -32.26
N VAL A 32 -0.65 -0.82 -31.78
CA VAL A 32 -0.23 -2.14 -31.32
C VAL A 32 -1.06 -3.23 -31.98
N ALA A 33 -0.43 -4.31 -32.42
CA ALA A 33 -1.09 -5.53 -32.86
C ALA A 33 -0.59 -6.70 -32.01
N THR A 34 -1.49 -7.59 -31.58
CA THR A 34 -1.10 -8.74 -30.74
C THR A 34 -2.06 -9.91 -30.90
N ASN A 35 -1.56 -11.13 -30.70
CA ASN A 35 -2.40 -12.34 -30.53
C ASN A 35 -2.78 -12.61 -29.06
N LEU A 36 -2.37 -11.75 -28.13
CA LEU A 36 -2.75 -11.85 -26.73
C LEU A 36 -4.12 -11.23 -26.50
N ASP A 37 -4.93 -11.88 -25.68
CA ASP A 37 -6.18 -11.31 -25.20
C ASP A 37 -5.90 -10.29 -24.09
N LEU A 38 -6.12 -9.02 -24.41
CA LEU A 38 -5.79 -7.88 -23.55
C LEU A 38 -7.02 -7.25 -22.90
N ASN A 39 -6.88 -6.88 -21.63
CA ASN A 39 -7.81 -6.03 -20.90
C ASN A 39 -7.28 -4.59 -20.86
N LEU A 40 -7.67 -3.79 -21.85
CA LEU A 40 -7.13 -2.43 -22.03
C LEU A 40 -7.45 -1.48 -20.85
N ASP A 41 -8.58 -1.66 -20.17
CA ASP A 41 -8.98 -0.89 -18.99
C ASP A 41 -7.97 -1.04 -17.84
N LYS A 42 -7.48 -2.26 -17.61
CA LYS A 42 -6.46 -2.58 -16.61
C LYS A 42 -5.06 -2.14 -17.06
N LEU A 43 -4.80 -2.17 -18.37
CA LEU A 43 -3.48 -1.95 -18.95
C LEU A 43 -3.09 -0.46 -18.96
N ILE A 44 -3.93 0.37 -19.58
CA ILE A 44 -3.66 1.81 -19.79
C ILE A 44 -4.61 2.71 -19.01
N GLY A 45 -5.60 2.12 -18.33
CA GLY A 45 -6.62 2.85 -17.58
C GLY A 45 -7.86 3.17 -18.40
N GLU A 46 -8.95 3.44 -17.68
CA GLU A 46 -10.29 3.63 -18.25
C GLU A 46 -10.47 4.96 -19.00
N LYS A 47 -9.54 5.91 -18.87
CA LYS A 47 -9.65 7.26 -19.46
C LYS A 47 -9.09 7.38 -20.88
N ALA A 48 -8.42 6.35 -21.37
CA ALA A 48 -7.79 6.39 -22.68
C ALA A 48 -8.84 6.38 -23.81
N ARG A 49 -8.81 7.41 -24.66
CA ARG A 49 -9.79 7.66 -25.74
C ARG A 49 -9.31 7.25 -27.13
N GLN A 50 -8.01 7.35 -27.37
CA GLN A 50 -7.39 7.22 -28.69
C GLN A 50 -6.42 6.04 -28.72
N THR A 51 -6.86 4.89 -28.23
CA THR A 51 -6.06 3.66 -28.21
C THR A 51 -6.21 2.92 -29.52
N ARG A 52 -5.11 2.56 -30.17
CA ARG A 52 -5.10 1.77 -31.41
C ARG A 52 -4.46 0.41 -31.11
N CYS A 53 -5.29 -0.58 -30.79
CA CYS A 53 -4.84 -1.93 -30.47
C CYS A 53 -5.63 -2.93 -31.31
N TYR A 54 -4.95 -3.82 -32.02
CA TYR A 54 -5.52 -4.84 -32.88
C TYR A 54 -5.28 -6.23 -32.26
N ARG A 55 -6.32 -7.06 -32.21
CA ARG A 55 -6.20 -8.50 -32.00
C ARG A 55 -6.09 -9.15 -33.39
N ILE A 56 -4.97 -9.81 -33.62
CA ILE A 56 -4.74 -10.64 -34.80
C ILE A 56 -4.89 -12.11 -34.39
N PRO A 57 -5.18 -13.05 -35.30
CA PRO A 57 -5.29 -14.47 -34.97
C PRO A 57 -4.01 -15.03 -34.29
N ASP A 58 -4.12 -16.23 -33.70
CA ASP A 58 -2.93 -16.91 -33.15
C ASP A 58 -1.98 -17.35 -34.27
N LYS A 59 -2.54 -17.53 -35.47
CA LYS A 59 -1.86 -17.79 -36.75
C LYS A 59 -2.29 -16.80 -37.85
N PRO A 60 -1.84 -15.51 -37.86
CA PRO A 60 -2.13 -14.59 -38.94
C PRO A 60 -1.75 -15.12 -40.32
N THR A 61 -2.67 -14.90 -41.23
CA THR A 61 -2.45 -14.98 -42.67
C THR A 61 -1.85 -13.67 -43.19
N LEU A 62 -1.50 -13.62 -44.48
CA LEU A 62 -1.07 -12.36 -45.10
C LEU A 62 -2.19 -11.30 -45.02
N GLU A 63 -3.44 -11.71 -45.25
CA GLU A 63 -4.60 -10.81 -45.22
C GLU A 63 -4.77 -10.15 -43.84
N ASP A 64 -4.53 -10.90 -42.76
CA ASP A 64 -4.55 -10.37 -41.39
C ASP A 64 -3.46 -9.30 -41.15
N LEU A 65 -2.26 -9.53 -41.70
CA LEU A 65 -1.13 -8.62 -41.58
C LEU A 65 -1.27 -7.38 -42.48
N GLU A 66 -1.96 -7.51 -43.60
CA GLU A 66 -2.33 -6.37 -44.44
C GLU A 66 -3.46 -5.56 -43.79
N ALA A 67 -4.40 -6.22 -43.09
CA ALA A 67 -5.49 -5.55 -42.39
C ALA A 67 -5.04 -4.64 -41.24
N ILE A 68 -3.94 -4.95 -40.55
CA ILE A 68 -3.36 -4.05 -39.53
C ILE A 68 -2.67 -2.82 -40.14
N GLY A 69 -2.35 -2.85 -41.43
CA GLY A 69 -1.75 -1.75 -42.18
C GLY A 69 -0.33 -1.39 -41.72
N THR A 70 0.04 -0.12 -41.90
CA THR A 70 1.35 0.43 -41.49
C THR A 70 1.34 0.82 -40.00
N GLY A 71 2.45 0.60 -39.31
CA GLY A 71 2.59 0.90 -37.88
C GLY A 71 2.72 2.40 -37.63
N THR A 72 3.51 3.07 -38.45
CA THR A 72 3.61 4.53 -38.53
C THR A 72 3.94 4.93 -39.96
N ASP A 73 3.48 6.10 -40.37
CA ASP A 73 3.87 6.73 -41.64
C ASP A 73 5.02 7.73 -41.43
N ALA A 74 5.39 7.99 -40.16
CA ALA A 74 6.48 8.87 -39.80
C ALA A 74 7.85 8.18 -39.97
N TYR A 75 8.87 8.95 -40.36
CA TYR A 75 10.25 8.46 -40.44
C TYR A 75 10.87 8.21 -39.06
N ASP A 76 10.31 8.80 -38.00
CA ASP A 76 10.81 8.61 -36.64
C ASP A 76 10.51 7.20 -36.11
N GLU A 77 11.57 6.42 -35.94
CA GLU A 77 11.52 5.07 -35.41
C GLU A 77 10.93 4.99 -33.99
N SER A 78 10.93 6.09 -33.24
CA SER A 78 10.35 6.14 -31.89
C SER A 78 8.84 5.91 -31.90
N GLN A 79 8.17 6.32 -32.98
CA GLN A 79 6.72 6.27 -33.17
C GLN A 79 6.23 4.99 -33.83
N ASN A 80 7.13 4.05 -34.13
CA ASN A 80 6.77 2.77 -34.72
C ASN A 80 5.70 2.04 -33.91
N GLY A 81 4.82 1.36 -34.65
CA GLY A 81 3.87 0.43 -34.07
C GLY A 81 4.59 -0.77 -33.43
N LEU A 82 3.89 -1.52 -32.58
CA LEU A 82 4.42 -2.73 -31.97
C LEU A 82 3.54 -3.93 -32.33
N LEU A 83 4.16 -4.96 -32.91
CA LEU A 83 3.54 -6.25 -33.16
C LEU A 83 4.09 -7.29 -32.17
N VAL A 84 3.24 -7.85 -31.32
CA VAL A 84 3.62 -8.87 -30.34
C VAL A 84 2.96 -10.19 -30.69
N LEU A 85 3.75 -11.24 -30.82
CA LEU A 85 3.25 -12.58 -31.08
C LEU A 85 3.77 -13.53 -30.01
N ASP A 86 2.85 -14.12 -29.25
CA ASP A 86 3.15 -15.17 -28.28
C ASP A 86 3.07 -16.56 -28.90
N GLU A 87 3.82 -17.50 -28.32
CA GLU A 87 3.92 -18.91 -28.72
C GLU A 87 4.30 -19.13 -30.20
N CYS A 88 5.22 -18.30 -30.71
CA CYS A 88 5.71 -18.38 -32.10
C CYS A 88 6.61 -19.60 -32.38
N GLY A 89 6.88 -20.46 -31.39
CA GLY A 89 7.69 -21.66 -31.60
C GLY A 89 7.12 -22.58 -32.69
N THR A 90 5.80 -22.63 -32.82
CA THR A 90 5.13 -23.42 -33.87
C THR A 90 5.28 -22.82 -35.28
N TRP A 91 5.55 -21.52 -35.38
CA TRP A 91 5.71 -20.78 -36.62
C TRP A 91 7.06 -20.98 -37.26
N PHE A 92 8.11 -20.90 -36.44
CA PHE A 92 9.49 -20.88 -36.88
C PHE A 92 10.13 -22.27 -36.95
N ASN A 93 9.35 -23.34 -36.76
CA ASN A 93 9.84 -24.69 -36.98
C ASN A 93 10.26 -24.87 -38.45
N SER A 94 11.38 -25.55 -38.70
CA SER A 94 11.97 -25.76 -40.03
C SER A 94 10.99 -26.33 -41.06
N ARG A 95 10.08 -27.22 -40.63
CA ARG A 95 9.01 -27.77 -41.49
C ARG A 95 7.98 -26.72 -41.91
N SER A 96 7.58 -25.87 -40.97
CA SER A 96 6.63 -24.78 -41.19
C SER A 96 7.24 -23.67 -42.04
N TRP A 97 8.54 -23.41 -41.88
CA TRP A 97 9.25 -22.38 -42.63
C TRP A 97 9.36 -22.72 -44.13
N ALA A 98 9.50 -24.00 -44.47
CA ALA A 98 9.58 -24.45 -45.86
C ALA A 98 8.23 -24.43 -46.62
N ASP A 99 7.12 -24.20 -45.94
CA ASP A 99 5.79 -24.19 -46.56
C ASP A 99 5.57 -22.93 -47.41
N LYS A 100 5.25 -23.12 -48.69
CA LYS A 100 5.00 -22.03 -49.66
C LYS A 100 3.86 -21.10 -49.23
N SER A 101 2.85 -21.63 -48.53
CA SER A 101 1.72 -20.83 -48.05
C SER A 101 2.15 -19.78 -47.02
N ARG A 102 3.23 -20.05 -46.27
CA ARG A 102 3.74 -19.18 -45.19
C ARG A 102 4.87 -18.26 -45.62
N GLN A 103 5.49 -18.53 -46.76
CA GLN A 103 6.53 -17.67 -47.33
C GLN A 103 6.06 -16.23 -47.51
N ALA A 104 4.79 -16.02 -47.88
CA ALA A 104 4.22 -14.68 -48.00
C ALA A 104 4.20 -13.91 -46.66
N VAL A 105 3.80 -14.59 -45.57
CA VAL A 105 3.79 -14.04 -44.21
C VAL A 105 5.21 -13.76 -43.71
N ILE A 106 6.15 -14.66 -43.99
CA ILE A 106 7.57 -14.49 -43.66
C ILE A 106 8.15 -13.27 -44.38
N ASN A 107 7.88 -13.12 -45.68
CA ASN A 107 8.31 -11.97 -46.46
C ASN A 107 7.74 -10.67 -45.90
N TRP A 108 6.50 -10.68 -45.42
CA TRP A 108 5.92 -9.55 -44.71
C TRP A 108 6.72 -9.20 -43.45
N PHE A 109 7.08 -10.19 -42.62
CA PHE A 109 7.90 -9.94 -41.42
C PHE A 109 9.29 -9.39 -41.75
N LEU A 110 9.93 -9.82 -42.84
CA LEU A 110 11.19 -9.25 -43.32
C LEU A 110 11.04 -7.78 -43.75
N HIS A 111 9.84 -7.39 -44.18
CA HIS A 111 9.52 -6.01 -44.59
C HIS A 111 8.80 -5.20 -43.52
N ALA A 112 8.47 -5.77 -42.37
CA ALA A 112 7.76 -5.08 -41.28
C ALA A 112 8.49 -3.82 -40.79
N ARG A 113 9.84 -3.83 -40.87
CA ARG A 113 10.65 -2.64 -40.62
C ARG A 113 10.29 -1.48 -41.55
N LYS A 114 10.10 -1.73 -42.85
CA LYS A 114 9.71 -0.71 -43.83
C LYS A 114 8.27 -0.23 -43.60
N LEU A 115 7.44 -1.07 -43.00
CA LEU A 115 6.05 -0.77 -42.64
C LEU A 115 5.91 -0.04 -41.30
N GLY A 116 7.03 0.30 -40.63
CA GLY A 116 6.99 1.04 -39.36
C GLY A 116 6.56 0.21 -38.16
N TRP A 117 6.76 -1.11 -38.18
CA TRP A 117 6.47 -2.02 -37.06
C TRP A 117 7.75 -2.52 -36.39
N ASP A 118 7.83 -2.35 -35.07
CA ASP A 118 8.73 -3.12 -34.21
C ASP A 118 8.05 -4.45 -33.86
N ILE A 119 8.79 -5.57 -33.89
CA ILE A 119 8.21 -6.90 -33.65
C ILE A 119 8.81 -7.54 -32.40
N ILE A 120 7.96 -8.16 -31.58
CA ILE A 120 8.36 -8.99 -30.45
C ILE A 120 7.81 -10.40 -30.68
N PHE A 121 8.71 -11.36 -30.92
CA PHE A 121 8.39 -12.79 -30.94
C PHE A 121 8.66 -13.40 -29.56
N LEU A 122 7.65 -13.99 -28.94
CA LEU A 122 7.84 -14.73 -27.69
C LEU A 122 7.99 -16.22 -28.03
N ILE A 123 9.13 -16.77 -27.66
CA ILE A 123 9.47 -18.17 -27.92
C ILE A 123 9.96 -18.79 -26.60
N GLN A 124 9.67 -20.06 -26.37
CA GLN A 124 10.14 -20.74 -25.15
C GLN A 124 11.66 -20.95 -25.17
N ASP A 125 12.18 -21.40 -26.30
CA ASP A 125 13.61 -21.62 -26.56
C ASP A 125 13.97 -21.15 -27.97
N LEU A 126 15.10 -20.46 -28.10
CA LEU A 126 15.64 -19.99 -29.36
C LEU A 126 15.97 -21.16 -30.30
N SER A 127 16.29 -22.35 -29.75
CA SER A 127 16.61 -23.56 -30.51
C SER A 127 15.48 -24.03 -31.44
N ILE A 128 14.21 -23.74 -31.07
CA ILE A 128 13.02 -24.11 -31.84
C ILE A 128 12.90 -23.30 -33.13
N MET A 129 13.45 -22.09 -33.15
CA MET A 129 13.47 -21.25 -34.33
C MET A 129 14.52 -21.73 -35.32
N ASP A 130 14.08 -21.95 -36.56
CA ASP A 130 14.93 -22.32 -37.69
C ASP A 130 16.13 -21.38 -37.82
N LYS A 131 17.27 -21.93 -38.26
CA LYS A 131 18.53 -21.20 -38.36
C LYS A 131 18.42 -19.99 -39.30
N GLN A 132 17.70 -20.12 -40.42
CA GLN A 132 17.52 -19.02 -41.37
C GLN A 132 16.65 -17.92 -40.77
N ALA A 133 15.54 -18.28 -40.12
CA ALA A 133 14.67 -17.33 -39.44
C ALA A 133 15.40 -16.58 -38.32
N ARG A 134 16.24 -17.27 -37.55
CA ARG A 134 17.06 -16.67 -36.51
C ARG A 134 18.02 -15.63 -37.06
N VAL A 135 18.75 -15.95 -38.13
CA VAL A 135 19.70 -15.01 -38.73
C VAL A 135 18.99 -13.81 -39.35
N ALA A 136 17.82 -14.03 -39.96
CA ALA A 136 17.09 -12.97 -40.66
C ALA A 136 16.28 -12.04 -39.74
N LEU A 137 15.72 -12.58 -38.64
CA LEU A 137 14.77 -11.87 -37.78
C LEU A 137 15.31 -11.62 -36.37
N ALA A 138 16.25 -12.41 -35.84
CA ALA A 138 16.67 -12.29 -34.43
C ALA A 138 17.81 -11.27 -34.25
N GLU A 139 17.54 -10.00 -34.52
CA GLU A 139 18.50 -8.91 -34.31
C GLU A 139 18.82 -8.75 -32.81
N HIS A 140 17.80 -8.79 -31.96
CA HIS A 140 17.94 -8.71 -30.51
C HIS A 140 17.29 -9.90 -29.84
N VAL A 141 18.03 -10.58 -28.96
CA VAL A 141 17.50 -11.67 -28.14
C VAL A 141 17.36 -11.22 -26.69
N VAL A 142 16.15 -11.33 -26.16
CA VAL A 142 15.82 -10.93 -24.79
C VAL A 142 15.68 -12.16 -23.91
N TYR A 143 16.56 -12.32 -22.93
CA TYR A 143 16.49 -13.43 -21.99
C TYR A 143 15.69 -13.01 -20.75
N CYS A 144 14.49 -13.58 -20.61
CA CYS A 144 13.64 -13.36 -19.45
C CYS A 144 14.06 -14.23 -18.25
N ARG A 145 14.22 -13.57 -17.10
CA ARG A 145 14.49 -14.21 -15.81
C ARG A 145 13.60 -13.60 -14.73
N ARG A 146 13.13 -14.44 -13.83
CA ARG A 146 12.35 -14.05 -12.65
C ARG A 146 13.31 -13.80 -11.49
N LEU A 147 13.38 -12.56 -11.00
CA LEU A 147 14.32 -12.16 -9.93
C LEU A 147 13.80 -12.45 -8.53
N ASP A 148 12.50 -12.73 -8.37
CA ASP A 148 11.90 -13.03 -7.08
C ASP A 148 12.34 -14.37 -6.47
N ARG A 149 12.92 -15.26 -7.27
CA ARG A 149 13.54 -16.52 -6.82
C ARG A 149 15.01 -16.36 -6.47
N VAL A 150 15.60 -15.20 -6.72
CA VAL A 150 17.00 -14.92 -6.36
C VAL A 150 16.99 -14.32 -4.96
N SER A 151 17.27 -15.14 -3.95
CA SER A 151 17.46 -14.66 -2.59
C SER A 151 18.75 -13.86 -2.50
N ILE A 152 18.66 -12.60 -2.06
CA ILE A 152 19.84 -11.80 -1.72
C ILE A 152 20.37 -12.30 -0.37
N PRO A 153 21.55 -12.94 -0.30
CA PRO A 153 21.99 -13.68 0.88
C PRO A 153 22.17 -12.80 2.13
N LEU A 154 22.48 -11.51 1.97
CA LEU A 154 22.78 -10.60 3.10
C LEU A 154 21.52 -9.90 3.65
N VAL A 155 20.64 -9.41 2.75
CA VAL A 155 19.37 -8.77 3.13
C VAL A 155 18.36 -9.81 3.63
N GLY A 156 18.37 -11.01 3.05
CA GLY A 156 17.51 -12.11 3.50
C GLY A 156 17.86 -12.58 4.92
N ALA A 157 19.15 -12.65 5.27
CA ALA A 157 19.62 -13.05 6.59
C ALA A 157 19.23 -12.03 7.67
N LEU A 158 19.47 -10.74 7.43
CA LEU A 158 19.09 -9.66 8.35
C LEU A 158 17.57 -9.63 8.58
N TRP A 159 16.76 -9.70 7.52
CA TRP A 159 15.30 -9.70 7.67
C TRP A 159 14.79 -10.93 8.40
N SER A 160 15.36 -12.11 8.15
CA SER A 160 14.96 -13.32 8.88
C SER A 160 15.26 -13.26 10.37
N LEU A 161 16.30 -12.52 10.78
CA LEU A 161 16.66 -12.29 12.18
C LEU A 161 15.66 -11.37 12.90
N PHE A 162 15.14 -10.34 12.21
CA PHE A 162 14.22 -9.35 12.82
C PHE A 162 12.73 -9.71 12.69
N ALA A 163 12.32 -10.38 11.61
CA ALA A 163 10.91 -10.57 11.27
C ALA A 163 10.46 -12.04 11.22
N GLY A 164 11.32 -12.99 11.60
CA GLY A 164 10.97 -14.41 11.75
C GLY A 164 10.47 -15.11 10.47
N GLY A 165 10.74 -14.54 9.29
CA GLY A 165 10.21 -15.04 8.03
C GLY A 165 11.00 -14.62 6.80
N LYS A 166 10.73 -15.27 5.66
CA LYS A 166 11.35 -14.94 4.37
C LYS A 166 10.83 -13.57 3.90
N LEU A 167 11.73 -12.68 3.52
CA LEU A 167 11.39 -11.37 2.96
C LEU A 167 10.45 -11.55 1.75
N PRO A 168 9.24 -10.96 1.74
CA PRO A 168 8.35 -11.03 0.59
C PRO A 168 8.92 -10.17 -0.55
N MET A 169 9.82 -10.74 -1.34
CA MET A 169 10.43 -10.06 -2.48
C MET A 169 9.35 -9.73 -3.53
N PRO A 170 9.36 -8.50 -4.09
CA PRO A 170 8.45 -8.15 -5.16
C PRO A 170 8.66 -9.08 -6.36
N LYS A 171 7.56 -9.49 -7.02
CA LYS A 171 7.61 -10.29 -8.25
C LYS A 171 8.18 -9.48 -9.40
N LEU A 172 9.50 -9.38 -9.45
CA LEU A 172 10.26 -8.63 -10.44
C LEU A 172 10.68 -9.57 -11.58
N HIS A 173 10.42 -9.13 -12.81
CA HIS A 173 10.81 -9.83 -14.03
C HIS A 173 11.83 -8.97 -14.76
N LEU A 174 12.97 -9.59 -15.12
CA LEU A 174 14.07 -8.95 -15.83
C LEU A 174 14.22 -9.59 -17.20
N GLY A 175 14.07 -8.79 -18.25
CA GLY A 175 14.48 -9.12 -19.61
C GLY A 175 15.85 -8.52 -19.90
N ILE A 176 16.87 -9.34 -20.10
CA ILE A 176 18.20 -8.88 -20.50
C ILE A 176 18.26 -8.90 -22.02
N VAL A 177 18.28 -7.73 -22.65
CA VAL A 177 18.36 -7.58 -24.11
C VAL A 177 19.81 -7.71 -24.53
N LYS A 178 20.08 -8.64 -25.44
CA LYS A 178 21.40 -8.85 -26.02
C LYS A 178 21.37 -8.68 -27.52
N TYR A 179 22.49 -8.24 -28.09
CA TYR A 179 22.64 -8.06 -29.52
C TYR A 179 23.06 -9.38 -30.19
N GLY A 180 22.24 -9.92 -31.09
CA GLY A 180 22.46 -11.23 -31.69
C GLY A 180 21.98 -12.41 -30.83
N ASP A 181 22.29 -13.63 -31.28
CA ASP A 181 21.72 -14.87 -30.79
C ASP A 181 22.53 -15.58 -29.70
N SER A 182 23.81 -15.22 -29.55
CA SER A 182 24.70 -15.84 -28.56
C SER A 182 24.43 -15.34 -27.14
N PRO A 183 24.38 -16.22 -26.12
CA PRO A 183 24.28 -15.83 -24.73
C PRO A 183 25.48 -15.02 -24.20
N GLN A 184 26.62 -14.97 -24.90
CA GLN A 184 27.79 -14.18 -24.50
C GLN A 184 27.85 -12.80 -25.17
N SER A 185 26.87 -12.49 -26.02
CA SER A 185 26.82 -11.21 -26.72
C SER A 185 26.59 -10.02 -25.78
N MET A 186 26.89 -8.83 -26.32
CA MET A 186 26.81 -7.56 -25.61
C MET A 186 25.38 -7.29 -25.13
N VAL A 187 25.26 -6.90 -23.86
CA VAL A 187 23.98 -6.48 -23.27
C VAL A 187 23.70 -5.05 -23.74
N VAL A 188 22.62 -4.87 -24.49
CA VAL A 188 22.19 -3.57 -25.02
C VAL A 188 21.34 -2.84 -23.98
N GLU A 189 20.37 -3.54 -23.40
CA GLU A 189 19.39 -2.93 -22.50
C GLU A 189 18.89 -3.96 -21.46
N ARG A 190 18.27 -3.47 -20.39
CA ARG A 190 17.58 -4.29 -19.39
C ARG A 190 16.16 -3.78 -19.20
N TRP A 191 15.20 -4.66 -19.43
CA TRP A 191 13.78 -4.39 -19.21
C TRP A 191 13.36 -4.94 -17.85
N THR A 192 12.91 -4.07 -16.96
CA THR A 192 12.46 -4.46 -15.60
C THR A 192 10.99 -4.16 -15.42
N TYR A 193 10.20 -5.19 -15.14
CA TYR A 193 8.76 -5.04 -14.90
C TYR A 193 8.32 -5.72 -13.61
N THR A 194 7.41 -5.08 -12.89
CA THR A 194 6.79 -5.62 -11.68
C THR A 194 5.46 -6.26 -12.03
N GLY A 195 5.27 -7.51 -11.63
CA GLY A 195 4.16 -8.29 -12.17
C GLY A 195 2.77 -7.90 -11.65
N ARG A 196 2.69 -7.37 -10.42
CA ARG A 196 1.41 -7.21 -9.68
C ARG A 196 0.34 -6.42 -10.45
N HIS A 197 0.75 -5.40 -11.20
CA HIS A 197 -0.20 -4.52 -11.90
C HIS A 197 -0.52 -4.97 -13.33
N LEU A 198 0.34 -5.80 -13.94
CA LEU A 198 0.18 -6.22 -15.34
C LEU A 198 -0.58 -7.55 -15.47
N TYR A 199 -0.58 -8.42 -14.45
CA TYR A 199 -1.34 -9.68 -14.51
C TYR A 199 -2.83 -9.54 -14.84
N PRO A 200 -3.57 -8.55 -14.32
CA PRO A 200 -4.98 -8.39 -14.68
C PRO A 200 -5.20 -7.92 -16.13
N ALA A 201 -4.15 -7.45 -16.80
CA ALA A 201 -4.23 -6.78 -18.09
C ALA A 201 -4.22 -7.74 -19.29
N TYR A 202 -4.02 -9.05 -19.06
CA TYR A 202 -4.06 -10.07 -20.11
C TYR A 202 -4.49 -11.41 -19.54
N ASP A 203 -4.98 -12.31 -20.39
CA ASP A 203 -5.29 -13.68 -19.96
C ASP A 203 -4.02 -14.55 -19.91
N THR A 204 -3.58 -14.87 -18.70
CA THR A 204 -2.43 -15.75 -18.47
C THR A 204 -2.68 -17.22 -18.82
N LYS A 205 -3.94 -17.64 -18.96
CA LYS A 205 -4.34 -19.03 -19.22
C LYS A 205 -4.81 -19.25 -20.66
N GLN A 206 -4.68 -18.24 -21.51
CA GLN A 206 -5.03 -18.32 -22.92
C GLN A 206 -4.32 -19.51 -23.58
N ALA A 207 -5.09 -20.37 -24.24
CA ALA A 207 -4.58 -21.46 -25.06
C ALA A 207 -4.55 -21.01 -26.52
N PHE A 208 -3.39 -21.11 -27.16
CA PHE A 208 -3.25 -20.77 -28.58
C PHE A 208 -3.71 -21.94 -29.45
N SER A 209 -4.50 -21.64 -30.49
CA SER A 209 -5.08 -22.65 -31.36
C SER A 209 -4.94 -22.26 -32.83
N ASP A 210 -4.87 -23.28 -33.69
CA ASP A 210 -4.75 -23.10 -35.14
C ASP A 210 -6.07 -22.60 -35.76
N SER A 211 -7.20 -22.98 -35.16
CA SER A 211 -8.55 -22.66 -35.62
C SER A 211 -9.14 -21.51 -34.80
N TYR A 212 -8.50 -20.34 -34.86
CA TYR A 212 -9.06 -19.15 -34.22
C TYR A 212 -10.34 -18.72 -34.98
N PRO A 213 -11.50 -18.60 -34.31
CA PRO A 213 -12.79 -18.43 -34.97
C PRO A 213 -13.05 -17.02 -35.53
N HIS A 214 -12.17 -16.06 -35.24
CA HIS A 214 -12.33 -14.67 -35.63
C HIS A 214 -11.15 -14.22 -36.51
N GLY A 215 -11.38 -13.27 -37.42
CA GLY A 215 -10.28 -12.60 -38.14
C GLY A 215 -9.64 -11.51 -37.28
N THR A 216 -8.76 -10.72 -37.91
CA THR A 216 -8.19 -9.52 -37.27
C THR A 216 -9.27 -8.48 -36.91
N TYR A 217 -9.27 -7.98 -35.67
CA TYR A 217 -10.18 -6.93 -35.21
C TYR A 217 -9.48 -5.90 -34.30
N SER A 218 -10.07 -4.71 -34.18
CA SER A 218 -9.59 -3.68 -33.26
C SER A 218 -10.28 -3.78 -31.91
N PHE A 219 -9.53 -3.66 -30.83
CA PHE A 219 -10.10 -3.42 -29.51
C PHE A 219 -10.73 -2.04 -29.45
N LEU A 220 -11.82 -1.92 -28.67
CA LEU A 220 -12.42 -0.62 -28.37
C LEU A 220 -11.60 0.10 -27.28
N PRO A 221 -11.32 1.41 -27.43
CA PRO A 221 -10.65 2.18 -26.39
C PRO A 221 -11.40 2.11 -25.05
N PRO A 222 -10.69 1.99 -23.91
CA PRO A 222 -11.29 1.84 -22.58
C PRO A 222 -12.31 2.92 -22.21
N TRP A 223 -12.17 4.12 -22.77
CA TRP A 223 -13.14 5.19 -22.56
C TRP A 223 -14.55 4.81 -23.00
N TYR A 224 -14.70 4.10 -24.12
CA TYR A 224 -16.02 3.75 -24.66
C TYR A 224 -16.67 2.58 -23.92
N THR A 225 -15.86 1.71 -23.30
CA THR A 225 -16.35 0.55 -22.56
C THR A 225 -16.59 0.86 -21.08
N HIS A 226 -15.61 1.45 -20.39
CA HIS A 226 -15.65 1.67 -18.94
C HIS A 226 -15.69 3.16 -18.57
N GLY A 227 -14.87 3.98 -19.23
CA GLY A 227 -14.67 5.39 -18.83
C GLY A 227 -15.95 6.23 -18.91
N ARG A 228 -16.72 6.10 -19.99
CA ARG A 228 -17.99 6.80 -20.21
C ARG A 228 -19.08 6.39 -19.22
N LEU A 229 -19.10 5.12 -18.82
CA LEU A 229 -20.11 4.58 -17.91
C LEU A 229 -19.82 4.93 -16.44
N ARG A 230 -18.61 5.40 -16.13
CA ARG A 230 -18.21 5.65 -14.75
C ARG A 230 -18.69 7.01 -14.26
N VAL A 231 -19.36 7.00 -13.11
CA VAL A 231 -19.75 8.23 -12.40
C VAL A 231 -18.50 8.97 -11.94
N PRO A 232 -18.33 10.27 -12.26
CA PRO A 232 -17.18 11.03 -11.84
C PRO A 232 -17.13 11.14 -10.31
N ARG A 233 -16.04 10.65 -9.70
CA ARG A 233 -15.78 10.76 -8.27
C ARG A 233 -15.19 12.14 -7.95
N ASN A 234 -16.05 13.16 -7.96
CA ASN A 234 -15.67 14.53 -7.63
C ASN A 234 -15.44 14.70 -6.11
N ALA A 235 -14.86 15.82 -5.68
CA ALA A 235 -14.69 16.14 -4.25
C ALA A 235 -16.01 16.01 -3.46
N ARG A 236 -17.13 16.40 -4.09
CA ARG A 236 -18.49 16.25 -3.51
C ARG A 236 -18.89 14.77 -3.31
N PHE A 237 -18.46 13.86 -4.19
CA PHE A 237 -18.67 12.42 -4.04
C PHE A 237 -17.88 11.88 -2.84
N TYR A 238 -16.61 12.25 -2.72
CA TYR A 238 -15.79 11.85 -1.57
C TYR A 238 -16.32 12.42 -0.27
N MET A 239 -16.71 13.70 -0.22
CA MET A 239 -17.32 14.32 0.95
C MET A 239 -18.63 13.63 1.36
N ARG A 240 -19.45 13.24 0.37
CA ARG A 240 -20.67 12.46 0.63
C ARG A 240 -20.33 11.08 1.19
N MET A 241 -19.33 10.40 0.60
CA MET A 241 -18.86 9.10 1.08
C MET A 241 -18.29 9.19 2.49
N THR A 242 -17.34 10.09 2.76
CA THR A 242 -16.77 10.27 4.09
C THR A 242 -17.86 10.59 5.11
N ARG A 243 -18.86 11.42 4.77
CA ARG A 243 -20.01 11.67 5.66
C ARG A 243 -20.85 10.41 5.93
N ILE A 244 -21.07 9.55 4.93
CA ILE A 244 -21.78 8.28 5.09
C ILE A 244 -20.99 7.31 5.96
N TYR A 245 -19.69 7.14 5.68
CA TYR A 245 -18.81 6.27 6.47
C TYR A 245 -18.63 6.80 7.88
N TRP A 246 -18.49 8.11 8.07
CA TRP A 246 -18.44 8.75 9.38
C TRP A 246 -19.72 8.52 10.17
N LYS A 247 -20.90 8.67 9.55
CA LYS A 247 -22.18 8.34 10.20
C LYS A 247 -22.30 6.86 10.59
N ARG A 248 -21.79 5.96 9.74
CA ARG A 248 -21.79 4.51 9.98
C ARG A 248 -20.82 4.10 11.08
N PHE A 249 -19.64 4.71 11.12
CA PHE A 249 -18.58 4.36 12.05
C PHE A 249 -18.68 5.12 13.38
N ASN A 250 -19.35 6.27 13.44
CA ASN A 250 -19.49 7.06 14.67
C ASN A 250 -20.10 6.24 15.81
N ARG A 251 -21.14 5.44 15.55
CA ARG A 251 -21.82 4.67 16.61
C ARG A 251 -20.94 3.55 17.19
N PRO A 252 -20.41 2.59 16.40
CA PRO A 252 -19.58 1.52 16.93
C PRO A 252 -18.21 2.02 17.44
N PHE A 253 -17.64 3.07 16.83
CA PHE A 253 -16.38 3.64 17.29
C PHE A 253 -16.52 4.35 18.64
N LEU A 254 -17.60 5.11 18.84
CA LEU A 254 -17.84 5.80 20.11
C LEU A 254 -18.09 4.77 21.24
N THR A 255 -18.79 3.67 20.97
CA THR A 255 -18.97 2.59 21.95
C THR A 255 -17.65 1.89 22.28
N LEU A 256 -16.79 1.64 21.29
CA LEU A 256 -15.47 1.03 21.51
C LEU A 256 -14.52 1.95 22.28
N ALA A 257 -14.53 3.25 21.94
CA ALA A 257 -13.73 4.25 22.62
C ALA A 257 -14.20 4.45 24.07
N SER A 258 -15.51 4.49 24.31
CA SER A 258 -16.10 4.54 25.66
C SER A 258 -15.73 3.30 26.48
N PHE A 259 -15.81 2.11 25.88
CA PHE A 259 -15.44 0.87 26.55
C PHE A 259 -13.94 0.84 26.89
N GLY A 260 -13.07 1.23 25.95
CA GLY A 260 -11.63 1.32 26.19
C GLY A 260 -11.25 2.34 27.27
N LEU A 261 -11.90 3.50 27.28
CA LEU A 261 -11.72 4.51 28.34
C LEU A 261 -12.17 3.96 29.70
N GLY A 262 -13.32 3.26 29.74
CA GLY A 262 -13.80 2.61 30.96
C GLY A 262 -12.83 1.58 31.52
N VAL A 263 -12.30 0.70 30.66
CA VAL A 263 -11.27 -0.29 31.05
C VAL A 263 -9.99 0.38 31.55
N PHE A 264 -9.54 1.43 30.87
CA PHE A 264 -8.35 2.17 31.29
C PHE A 264 -8.54 2.81 32.68
N LEU A 265 -9.70 3.41 32.92
CA LEU A 265 -9.99 4.11 34.16
C LEU A 265 -10.15 3.13 35.33
N THR A 266 -10.80 1.99 35.12
CA THR A 266 -10.91 0.94 36.15
C THR A 266 -9.56 0.31 36.49
N VAL A 267 -8.74 -0.01 35.48
CA VAL A 267 -7.36 -0.49 35.70
C VAL A 267 -6.54 0.55 36.47
N SER A 268 -6.67 1.83 36.12
CA SER A 268 -5.95 2.91 36.82
C SER A 268 -6.32 2.98 38.30
N VAL A 269 -7.61 2.89 38.64
CA VAL A 269 -8.07 2.89 40.04
C VAL A 269 -7.54 1.67 40.80
N LEU A 270 -7.64 0.47 40.21
CA LEU A 270 -7.14 -0.75 40.84
C LEU A 270 -5.62 -0.70 41.11
N VAL A 271 -4.86 -0.06 40.21
CA VAL A 271 -3.42 0.15 40.41
C VAL A 271 -3.17 1.13 41.55
N VAL A 272 -3.92 2.25 41.63
CA VAL A 272 -3.81 3.22 42.73
C VAL A 272 -4.17 2.58 44.08
N ASP A 273 -5.24 1.79 44.14
CA ASP A 273 -5.64 1.09 45.36
C ASP A 273 -4.59 0.07 45.80
N GLN A 274 -3.96 -0.66 44.86
CA GLN A 274 -2.85 -1.56 45.19
C GLN A 274 -1.60 -0.82 45.68
N VAL A 275 -1.32 0.38 45.17
CA VAL A 275 -0.20 1.20 45.62
C VAL A 275 -0.48 1.76 47.01
N ASN A 276 -1.69 2.27 47.26
CA ASN A 276 -2.10 2.79 48.57
C ASN A 276 -2.14 1.68 49.62
N ALA A 277 -2.63 0.48 49.29
CA ALA A 277 -2.63 -0.67 50.19
C ALA A 277 -1.22 -1.19 50.55
N ARG A 278 -0.19 -0.80 49.78
CA ARG A 278 1.22 -1.14 50.03
C ARG A 278 1.99 -0.01 50.72
N ALA A 279 1.39 1.17 50.91
CA ALA A 279 2.02 2.24 51.68
C ALA A 279 2.01 1.85 53.17
N PRO A 280 3.17 1.70 53.83
CA PRO A 280 3.21 1.45 55.26
C PRO A 280 2.73 2.70 56.01
N GLU A 281 1.75 2.54 56.90
CA GLU A 281 1.40 3.58 57.88
C GLU A 281 2.64 3.86 58.73
N THR A 282 3.32 4.95 58.43
CA THR A 282 4.42 5.44 59.25
C THR A 282 3.78 6.28 60.34
N THR A 283 3.48 5.65 61.48
CA THR A 283 3.04 6.35 62.69
C THR A 283 4.24 7.16 63.21
N GLU A 284 4.38 8.40 62.75
CA GLU A 284 5.31 9.34 63.36
C GLU A 284 4.75 9.76 64.73
N THR A 285 5.34 9.21 65.79
CA THR A 285 5.12 9.61 67.19
C THR A 285 5.70 11.01 67.42
N LEU A 286 4.99 12.05 66.98
CA LEU A 286 5.30 13.44 67.34
C LEU A 286 4.76 13.72 68.74
N SER A 287 5.65 14.15 69.64
CA SER A 287 5.34 14.61 71.00
C SER A 287 4.17 15.60 71.00
N ALA A 288 3.14 15.29 71.79
CA ALA A 288 1.88 16.02 71.79
C ALA A 288 2.05 17.49 72.22
N PRO A 289 1.52 18.48 71.46
CA PRO A 289 1.72 19.90 71.74
C PRO A 289 1.00 20.35 73.01
N GLU A 290 1.68 21.10 73.88
CA GLU A 290 1.11 21.68 75.10
C GLU A 290 0.04 22.74 74.76
N LEU A 291 -1.07 22.77 75.51
CA LEU A 291 -2.21 23.67 75.29
C LEU A 291 -1.85 25.16 75.36
N SER A 292 -0.78 25.51 76.08
CA SER A 292 -0.26 26.88 76.23
C SER A 292 0.21 27.50 74.90
N GLN A 293 0.55 26.68 73.90
CA GLN A 293 0.97 27.15 72.58
C GLN A 293 -0.17 27.77 71.76
N PHE A 294 -1.42 27.56 72.19
CA PHE A 294 -2.61 27.98 71.45
C PHE A 294 -3.33 29.18 72.08
N GLU A 295 -2.83 29.73 73.20
CA GLU A 295 -3.41 30.91 73.88
C GLU A 295 -3.28 32.21 73.07
N GLY A 296 -2.33 32.28 72.13
CA GLY A 296 -2.10 33.45 71.27
C GLY A 296 -2.93 33.50 69.97
N LEU A 297 -3.71 32.46 69.68
CA LEU A 297 -4.50 32.36 68.45
C LEU A 297 -5.68 33.33 68.47
N ARG A 298 -6.04 33.86 67.29
CA ARG A 298 -7.26 34.66 67.09
C ARG A 298 -8.12 34.11 65.97
N ILE A 299 -9.44 34.19 66.13
CA ILE A 299 -10.40 33.78 65.11
C ILE A 299 -10.43 34.83 64.00
N THR A 300 -10.08 34.42 62.78
CA THR A 300 -10.10 35.32 61.60
C THR A 300 -11.31 35.10 60.71
N SER A 301 -11.83 33.88 60.64
CA SER A 301 -13.06 33.60 59.90
C SER A 301 -13.85 32.45 60.48
N TYR A 302 -15.16 32.60 60.46
CA TYR A 302 -16.13 31.59 60.86
C TYR A 302 -17.04 31.25 59.67
N ALA A 303 -17.22 29.95 59.40
CA ALA A 303 -18.17 29.46 58.43
C ALA A 303 -18.98 28.30 59.01
N ARG A 304 -20.31 28.33 58.81
CA ARG A 304 -21.22 27.23 59.18
C ARG A 304 -21.84 26.64 57.93
N LEU A 305 -21.59 25.36 57.68
CA LEU A 305 -22.13 24.61 56.55
C LEU A 305 -22.95 23.43 57.11
N GLY A 306 -24.25 23.64 57.25
CA GLY A 306 -25.17 22.69 57.89
C GLY A 306 -24.79 22.43 59.35
N ASP A 307 -24.50 21.17 59.66
CA ASP A 307 -24.09 20.71 60.99
C ASP A 307 -22.58 20.84 61.24
N SER A 308 -21.80 21.16 60.20
CA SER A 308 -20.35 21.38 60.33
C SER A 308 -20.03 22.87 60.53
N THR A 309 -19.14 23.15 61.48
CA THR A 309 -18.60 24.49 61.71
C THR A 309 -17.11 24.48 61.45
N VAL A 310 -16.62 25.43 60.65
CA VAL A 310 -15.22 25.56 60.29
C VAL A 310 -14.72 26.89 60.80
N TYR A 311 -13.67 26.84 61.62
CA TYR A 311 -12.98 28.02 62.12
C TYR A 311 -11.61 28.13 61.46
N ARG A 312 -11.24 29.35 61.08
CA ARG A 312 -9.88 29.69 60.69
C ARG A 312 -9.26 30.55 61.77
N LEU A 313 -8.12 30.08 62.26
CA LEU A 313 -7.37 30.69 63.36
C LEU A 313 -6.04 31.18 62.80
N THR A 314 -5.58 32.34 63.27
CA THR A 314 -4.23 32.83 62.96
C THR A 314 -3.45 33.05 64.23
N ASP A 315 -2.19 32.66 64.19
CA ASP A 315 -1.21 33.01 65.22
C ASP A 315 -0.59 34.40 64.96
N GLY A 316 0.07 34.97 65.97
CA GLY A 316 0.79 36.26 65.87
C GLY A 316 1.82 36.29 64.73
N ASP A 317 2.34 35.12 64.33
CA ASP A 317 3.27 34.92 63.20
C ASP A 317 2.58 34.63 61.85
N GLN A 318 1.29 34.96 61.69
CA GLN A 318 0.49 34.83 60.45
C GLN A 318 0.29 33.41 59.89
N ARG A 319 0.60 32.34 60.65
CA ARG A 319 0.23 30.98 60.24
C ARG A 319 -1.27 30.77 60.42
N THR A 320 -1.94 30.31 59.36
CA THR A 320 -3.38 30.01 59.41
C THR A 320 -3.61 28.53 59.71
N LEU A 321 -4.31 28.23 60.79
CA LEU A 321 -4.75 26.89 61.19
C LEU A 321 -6.26 26.76 60.99
N THR A 322 -6.72 25.57 60.59
CA THR A 322 -8.15 25.27 60.50
C THR A 322 -8.60 24.38 61.67
N SER A 323 -9.90 24.40 61.97
CA SER A 323 -10.49 23.52 62.98
C SER A 323 -10.24 22.03 62.70
N ASP A 324 -10.14 21.63 61.44
CA ASP A 324 -9.84 20.23 61.06
C ASP A 324 -8.37 19.88 61.34
N ASP A 325 -7.45 20.82 61.16
CA ASP A 325 -6.04 20.60 61.48
C ASP A 325 -5.82 20.45 63.00
N LEU A 326 -6.59 21.17 63.82
CA LEU A 326 -6.57 21.00 65.28
C LEU A 326 -7.15 19.66 65.72
N ASN A 327 -8.25 19.21 65.08
CA ASN A 327 -8.80 17.87 65.33
C ASN A 327 -7.80 16.76 64.95
N ARG A 328 -7.05 16.92 63.84
CA ARG A 328 -5.99 15.96 63.45
C ARG A 328 -4.83 15.92 64.44
N GLN A 329 -4.57 17.01 65.15
CA GLN A 329 -3.56 17.09 66.22
C GLN A 329 -4.07 16.51 67.56
N GLY A 330 -5.30 15.97 67.61
CA GLY A 330 -5.87 15.33 68.79
C GLY A 330 -6.54 16.29 69.79
N LEU A 331 -6.83 17.53 69.38
CA LEU A 331 -7.56 18.52 70.18
C LEU A 331 -9.05 18.48 69.83
N HIS A 332 -9.94 18.44 70.83
CA HIS A 332 -11.38 18.49 70.58
C HIS A 332 -11.86 19.93 70.50
N VAL A 333 -12.33 20.33 69.32
CA VAL A 333 -12.84 21.68 69.06
C VAL A 333 -14.34 21.74 69.37
N VAL A 334 -14.73 22.53 70.38
CA VAL A 334 -16.14 22.80 70.72
C VAL A 334 -16.52 24.21 70.24
N PRO A 335 -17.40 24.32 69.23
CA PRO A 335 -17.86 25.61 68.72
C PRO A 335 -18.89 26.23 69.68
N LEU A 336 -18.64 27.45 70.15
CA LEU A 336 -19.60 28.20 70.98
C LEU A 336 -20.36 29.22 70.12
N ASP A 337 -19.63 30.20 69.57
CA ASP A 337 -20.17 31.29 68.73
C ASP A 337 -19.21 31.61 67.58
N ALA A 338 -19.58 32.53 66.69
CA ALA A 338 -18.71 33.00 65.60
C ALA A 338 -17.39 33.63 66.08
N CYS A 339 -17.35 34.15 67.31
CA CYS A 339 -16.19 34.82 67.93
C CYS A 339 -15.65 34.10 69.16
N ARG A 340 -16.15 32.89 69.47
CA ARG A 340 -15.71 32.10 70.63
C ARG A 340 -15.56 30.63 70.26
N LEU A 341 -14.36 30.10 70.47
CA LEU A 341 -14.00 28.71 70.22
C LEU A 341 -13.37 28.14 71.49
N ARG A 342 -13.82 26.96 71.94
CA ARG A 342 -13.19 26.28 73.07
C ARG A 342 -12.44 25.03 72.60
N LEU A 343 -11.15 24.96 72.92
CA LEU A 343 -10.32 23.79 72.66
C LEU A 343 -10.22 22.96 73.94
N HIS A 344 -10.54 21.67 73.85
CA HIS A 344 -10.47 20.72 74.94
C HIS A 344 -9.37 19.69 74.72
N ARG A 345 -8.61 19.40 75.78
CA ARG A 345 -7.73 18.22 75.87
C ARG A 345 -7.83 17.63 77.27
N GLY A 346 -8.59 16.53 77.41
CA GLY A 346 -8.83 15.94 78.73
C GLY A 346 -9.61 16.88 79.65
N GLN A 347 -9.03 17.26 80.79
CA GLN A 347 -9.65 18.17 81.77
C GLN A 347 -9.28 19.65 81.57
N ASP A 348 -8.28 19.94 80.72
CA ASP A 348 -7.83 21.30 80.45
C ASP A 348 -8.58 21.89 79.25
N HIS A 349 -8.88 23.18 79.32
CA HIS A 349 -9.56 23.93 78.27
C HIS A 349 -8.92 25.30 78.06
N VAL A 350 -8.83 25.72 76.80
CA VAL A 350 -8.41 27.08 76.41
C VAL A 350 -9.54 27.67 75.56
N GLU A 351 -9.93 28.90 75.89
CA GLU A 351 -10.93 29.65 75.12
C GLU A 351 -10.22 30.65 74.23
N ILE A 352 -10.50 30.56 72.93
CA ILE A 352 -9.96 31.44 71.90
C ILE A 352 -11.05 32.40 71.46
N HIS A 353 -10.67 33.68 71.40
CA HIS A 353 -11.53 34.77 71.01
C HIS A 353 -11.15 35.34 69.64
N CYS A 354 -12.09 36.06 69.01
CA CYS A 354 -11.74 37.13 68.10
C CYS A 354 -11.21 38.33 68.92
#